data_AF-C6LL64-F1
#
_entry.id   AF-C6LL64-F1
#
_cell.length_a   1.000
_cell.length_b   1.000
_cell.length_c   1.000
_cell.angle_alpha   90.00
_cell.angle_beta   90.00
_cell.angle_gamma   90.00
#
_symmetry.space_group_name_H-M   'P 1'
#
loop_
_entity.id
_entity.type
_entity.pdbx_description
1 polymer ?
#
loop_
_entity_poly.entity_id
_entity_poly.type
_entity_poly.pdbx_seq_one_letter_code
_entity_poly.pdbx_strand_id
1 'polypeptide(L)'
;MLQSENSFFHRFIKRLFYILLIQNLREERMTLDYNEIGRRIARRRKQLGLKQAEVEEKADLSYKYLSNIERSISIPSIEVIMRLAVALDTTPDEFLVGTLQTENEEWKNVAEILRNFDPKKLSLAKNFLIWLSEQEL
;
A
#
# COMPACT_ATOMS: atom_id res chain seq x y z
N MET A 1 -26.90 -17.39 -34.81
CA MET A 1 -27.42 -16.30 -33.95
C MET A 1 -27.33 -16.62 -32.45
N LEU A 2 -27.60 -17.85 -32.01
CA LEU A 2 -27.62 -18.24 -30.59
C LEU A 2 -26.25 -18.37 -29.87
N GLN A 3 -25.11 -18.46 -30.58
CA GLN A 3 -23.78 -18.57 -29.94
C GLN A 3 -23.17 -17.21 -29.52
N SER A 4 -23.53 -16.11 -30.20
CA SER A 4 -22.99 -14.78 -29.88
C SER A 4 -23.59 -14.17 -28.62
N GLU A 5 -24.86 -14.48 -28.33
CA GLU A 5 -25.57 -14.00 -27.12
C GLU A 5 -25.00 -14.63 -25.84
N ASN A 6 -24.67 -15.94 -25.87
CA ASN A 6 -24.00 -16.63 -24.76
C ASN A 6 -22.62 -16.04 -24.44
N SER A 7 -21.87 -15.63 -25.47
CA SER A 7 -20.55 -15.00 -25.28
C SER A 7 -20.67 -13.59 -24.69
N PHE A 8 -21.70 -12.83 -25.05
CA PHE A 8 -21.96 -11.51 -24.47
C PHE A 8 -22.37 -11.63 -23.00
N PHE A 9 -23.32 -12.50 -22.68
CA PHE A 9 -23.81 -12.71 -21.32
C PHE A 9 -22.68 -13.22 -20.39
N HIS A 10 -21.87 -14.17 -20.86
CA HIS A 10 -20.71 -14.65 -20.10
C HIS A 10 -19.65 -13.56 -19.85
N ARG A 11 -19.37 -12.73 -20.86
CA ARG A 11 -18.45 -11.58 -20.71
C ARG A 11 -19.04 -10.51 -19.78
N PHE A 12 -20.35 -10.31 -19.81
CA PHE A 12 -21.06 -9.37 -18.95
C PHE A 12 -21.04 -9.84 -17.49
N ILE A 13 -21.34 -11.12 -17.24
CA ILE A 13 -21.27 -11.73 -15.90
C ILE A 13 -19.83 -11.76 -15.38
N LYS A 14 -18.83 -12.13 -16.21
CA LYS A 14 -17.41 -12.05 -15.80
C LYS A 14 -16.98 -10.62 -15.48
N ARG A 15 -17.46 -9.63 -16.22
CA ARG A 15 -17.16 -8.22 -15.98
C ARG A 15 -17.87 -7.69 -14.74
N LEU A 16 -19.12 -8.08 -14.50
CA LEU A 16 -19.83 -7.77 -13.26
C LEU A 16 -19.16 -8.43 -12.06
N PHE A 17 -18.78 -9.70 -12.17
CA PHE A 17 -18.10 -10.43 -11.11
C PHE A 17 -16.71 -9.86 -10.84
N TYR A 18 -15.97 -9.45 -11.87
CA TYR A 18 -14.70 -8.75 -11.71
C TYR A 18 -14.88 -7.37 -11.06
N ILE A 19 -15.91 -6.60 -11.45
CA ILE A 19 -16.23 -5.31 -10.81
C ILE A 19 -16.62 -5.53 -9.35
N LEU A 20 -17.44 -6.54 -9.05
CA LEU A 20 -17.88 -6.89 -7.69
C LEU A 20 -16.70 -7.40 -6.85
N LEU A 21 -15.79 -8.19 -7.44
CA LEU A 21 -14.56 -8.65 -6.80
C LEU A 21 -13.63 -7.47 -6.49
N ILE A 22 -13.47 -6.51 -7.41
CA ILE A 22 -12.67 -5.29 -7.17
C ILE A 22 -13.35 -4.36 -6.16
N GLN A 23 -14.68 -4.31 -6.12
CA GLN A 23 -15.43 -3.56 -5.11
C GLN A 23 -15.29 -4.18 -3.72
N ASN A 24 -15.36 -5.52 -3.60
CA ASN A 24 -15.13 -6.24 -2.34
C ASN A 24 -13.66 -6.25 -1.90
N LEU A 25 -12.69 -6.29 -2.83
CA LEU A 25 -11.26 -6.12 -2.54
C LEU A 25 -10.89 -4.67 -2.15
N ARG A 26 -11.77 -3.70 -2.39
CA ARG A 26 -11.59 -2.29 -1.98
C ARG A 26 -12.02 -2.00 -0.55
N GLU A 27 -12.54 -2.99 0.19
CA GLU A 27 -12.96 -2.80 1.59
C GLU A 27 -11.84 -3.00 2.63
N GLU A 28 -10.60 -3.28 2.24
CA GLU A 28 -9.46 -2.87 3.08
C GLU A 28 -9.24 -1.36 2.88
N ARG A 29 -10.06 -0.54 3.54
CA ARG A 29 -9.73 0.87 3.69
C ARG A 29 -8.38 0.92 4.39
N MET A 30 -7.35 1.35 3.66
CA MET A 30 -6.11 1.85 4.25
C MET A 30 -6.48 3.03 5.14
N THR A 31 -6.80 2.77 6.41
CA THR A 31 -7.08 3.81 7.39
C THR A 31 -5.74 4.46 7.71
N LEU A 32 -5.40 5.52 6.98
CA LEU A 32 -4.21 6.31 7.22
C LEU A 32 -4.33 6.98 8.60
N ASP A 33 -3.50 6.56 9.55
CA ASP A 33 -3.34 7.26 10.82
C ASP A 33 -2.44 8.48 10.62
N TYR A 34 -3.07 9.65 10.48
CA TYR A 34 -2.36 10.91 10.30
C TYR A 34 -1.46 11.28 11.50
N ASN A 35 -1.74 10.75 12.70
CA ASN A 35 -0.82 10.93 13.83
C ASN A 35 0.47 10.17 13.62
N GLU A 36 0.37 8.94 13.15
CA GLU A 36 1.53 8.12 12.89
C GLU A 36 2.35 8.67 11.71
N ILE A 37 1.69 9.17 10.67
CA ILE A 37 2.35 9.90 9.57
C ILE A 37 3.15 11.09 10.11
N GLY A 38 2.53 11.95 10.91
CA GLY A 38 3.20 13.12 11.52
C GLY A 38 4.40 12.72 12.38
N ARG A 39 4.27 11.65 13.19
CA ARG A 39 5.36 11.09 14.00
C ARG A 39 6.51 10.56 13.14
N ARG A 40 6.24 9.85 12.05
CA ARG A 40 7.26 9.30 11.14
C ARG A 40 8.04 10.39 10.42
N ILE A 41 7.35 11.44 9.96
CA ILE A 41 7.97 12.63 9.36
C ILE A 41 8.92 13.30 10.38
N ALA A 42 8.42 13.55 11.60
CA ALA A 42 9.22 14.15 12.67
C ALA A 42 10.44 13.28 13.04
N ARG A 43 10.27 11.96 13.09
CA ARG A 43 11.33 11.00 13.38
C ARG A 43 12.41 11.05 12.30
N ARG A 44 12.03 10.96 11.02
CA ARG A 44 12.99 11.01 9.90
C ARG A 44 13.75 12.32 9.86
N ARG A 45 13.05 13.46 10.04
CA ARG A 45 13.69 14.77 10.14
C ARG A 45 14.75 14.82 11.24
N LYS A 46 14.42 14.29 12.44
CA LYS A 46 15.36 14.25 13.57
C LYS A 46 16.56 13.33 13.31
N GLN A 47 16.37 12.20 12.63
CA GLN A 47 17.47 11.31 12.23
C GLN A 47 18.48 12.02 11.31
N LEU A 48 18.00 12.93 10.46
CA LEU A 48 18.84 13.75 9.59
C LEU A 48 19.42 14.99 10.30
N GLY A 49 19.07 15.22 11.57
CA GLY A 49 19.53 16.39 12.33
C GLY A 49 18.96 17.73 11.86
N LEU A 50 17.91 17.73 11.03
CA LEU A 50 17.35 18.94 10.42
C LEU A 50 16.36 19.66 11.35
N LYS A 51 16.40 20.99 11.35
CA LYS A 51 15.35 21.84 11.94
C LYS A 51 14.12 21.86 11.03
N GLN A 52 12.95 22.17 11.60
CA GLN A 52 11.71 22.26 10.83
C GLN A 52 11.82 23.28 9.69
N ALA A 53 12.38 24.46 9.96
CA ALA A 53 12.56 25.52 8.96
C ALA A 53 13.41 25.07 7.75
N GLU A 54 14.44 24.26 7.97
CA GLU A 54 15.30 23.74 6.89
C GLU A 54 14.53 22.78 5.98
N VAL A 55 13.61 21.99 6.54
CA VAL A 55 12.76 21.09 5.75
C VAL A 55 11.63 21.86 5.07
N GLU A 56 11.08 22.88 5.73
CA GLU A 56 10.07 23.77 5.13
C GLU A 56 10.64 24.47 3.89
N GLU A 57 11.88 24.97 3.96
CA GLU A 57 12.57 25.55 2.80
C GLU A 57 12.81 24.50 1.69
N LYS A 58 13.35 23.33 2.03
CA LYS A 58 13.65 22.27 1.05
C LYS A 58 12.39 21.71 0.37
N ALA A 59 11.28 21.63 1.09
CA ALA A 59 10.02 21.09 0.60
C ALA A 59 9.07 22.17 0.05
N ASP A 60 9.52 23.43 0.00
CA ASP A 60 8.72 24.59 -0.43
C ASP A 60 7.36 24.67 0.31
N LEU A 61 7.44 24.64 1.64
CA LEU A 61 6.31 24.72 2.56
C LEU A 61 6.27 26.06 3.28
N SER A 62 5.06 26.52 3.58
CA SER A 62 4.87 27.74 4.36
C SER A 62 5.33 27.56 5.80
N TYR A 63 5.75 28.68 6.41
CA TYR A 63 6.22 28.72 7.79
C TYR A 63 5.22 28.08 8.76
N LYS A 64 5.71 27.22 9.66
CA LYS A 64 4.96 26.42 10.65
C LYS A 64 4.10 25.30 10.08
N TYR A 65 4.00 25.15 8.76
CA TYR A 65 3.15 24.11 8.19
C TYR A 65 3.67 22.71 8.53
N LEU A 66 5.00 22.50 8.49
CA LEU A 66 5.59 21.22 8.89
C LEU A 66 5.35 20.92 10.37
N SER A 67 5.44 21.94 11.23
CA SER A 67 5.15 21.79 12.66
C SER A 67 3.69 21.40 12.94
N ASN A 68 2.75 21.84 12.10
CA ASN A 68 1.35 21.44 12.19
C ASN A 68 1.13 20.00 11.69
N ILE A 69 1.84 19.60 10.62
CA ILE A 69 1.82 18.21 10.11
C ILE A 69 2.39 17.25 11.16
N GLU A 70 3.54 17.55 11.75
CA GLU A 70 4.21 16.70 12.75
C GLU A 70 3.38 16.50 14.03
N ARG A 71 2.41 17.40 14.29
CA ARG A 71 1.48 17.35 15.43
C ARG A 71 0.05 16.96 15.02
N SER A 72 -0.17 16.56 13.78
CA SER A 72 -1.47 16.16 13.23
C SER A 72 -2.55 17.24 13.27
N ILE A 73 -2.16 18.51 13.39
CA ILE A 73 -3.07 19.65 13.34
C ILE A 73 -3.51 19.92 11.89
N SER A 74 -2.64 19.61 10.93
CA SER A 74 -2.92 19.75 9.51
C SER A 74 -2.69 18.43 8.78
N ILE A 75 -3.63 18.05 7.93
CA ILE A 75 -3.51 16.88 7.06
C ILE A 75 -2.79 17.33 5.78
N PRO A 76 -1.60 16.78 5.46
CA PRO A 76 -0.89 17.12 4.23
C PRO A 76 -1.58 16.50 3.00
N SER A 77 -1.50 17.17 1.85
CA SER A 77 -1.87 16.56 0.57
C SER A 77 -0.83 15.51 0.15
N ILE A 78 -1.19 14.66 -0.81
CA ILE A 78 -0.24 13.69 -1.38
C ILE A 78 0.99 14.39 -1.99
N GLU A 79 0.80 15.54 -2.63
CA GLU A 79 1.89 16.35 -3.18
C GLU A 79 2.85 16.84 -2.10
N VAL A 80 2.32 17.30 -0.96
CA VAL A 80 3.13 17.70 0.21
C VAL A 80 3.91 16.50 0.75
N ILE A 81 3.29 15.32 0.82
CA ILE A 81 3.97 14.07 1.21
C ILE A 81 5.13 13.74 0.26
N MET A 82 4.94 13.85 -1.05
CA MET A 82 6.00 13.61 -2.04
C MET A 82 7.17 14.59 -1.88
N ARG A 83 6.88 15.89 -1.73
CA ARG A 83 7.92 16.91 -1.52
C ARG A 83 8.69 16.69 -0.22
N LEU A 84 7.99 16.33 0.85
CA LEU A 84 8.62 15.96 2.13
C LEU A 84 9.51 14.73 2.00
N ALA A 85 9.11 13.73 1.23
CA ALA A 85 9.91 12.52 1.02
C ALA A 85 11.25 12.87 0.36
N VAL A 86 11.21 13.70 -0.68
CA VAL A 86 12.43 14.22 -1.34
C VAL A 86 13.28 15.06 -0.38
N ALA A 87 12.68 16.00 0.36
CA ALA A 87 13.40 16.87 1.28
C ALA A 87 14.04 16.13 2.47
N LEU A 88 13.47 14.97 2.84
CA LEU A 88 13.90 14.12 3.94
C LEU A 88 14.62 12.84 3.48
N ASP A 89 15.08 12.82 2.22
CA ASP A 89 15.87 11.72 1.65
C ASP A 89 15.28 10.34 1.97
N THR A 90 14.00 10.17 1.63
CA THR A 90 13.20 8.99 1.94
C THR A 90 12.10 8.79 0.90
N THR A 91 11.34 7.72 1.02
CA THR A 91 10.18 7.43 0.18
C THR A 91 8.86 7.82 0.86
N PRO A 92 7.77 8.05 0.12
CA PRO A 92 6.44 8.33 0.69
C PRO A 92 5.89 7.18 1.55
N ASP A 93 6.21 5.93 1.20
CA ASP A 93 5.77 4.73 1.95
C ASP A 93 6.27 4.72 3.39
N GLU A 94 7.50 5.20 3.65
CA GLU A 94 8.05 5.37 4.99
C GLU A 94 7.21 6.31 5.89
N PHE A 95 6.43 7.22 5.30
CA PHE A 95 5.47 8.04 6.05
C PHE A 95 4.11 7.36 6.15
N LEU A 96 3.55 6.98 5.00
CA LEU A 96 2.15 6.58 4.85
C LEU A 96 1.86 5.22 5.49
N VAL A 97 2.74 4.26 5.26
CA VAL A 97 2.58 2.88 5.73
C VAL A 97 3.57 2.57 6.84
N GLY A 98 4.69 3.31 6.85
CA GLY A 98 5.85 3.03 7.69
C GLY A 98 6.62 1.86 7.11
N THR A 99 7.66 1.43 7.81
CA THR A 99 8.06 0.03 7.68
C THR A 99 6.83 -0.79 8.05
N LEU A 100 6.11 -1.30 7.06
CA LEU A 100 5.27 -2.46 7.25
C LEU A 100 6.20 -3.56 7.78
N GLN A 101 6.44 -3.56 9.09
CA GLN A 101 6.51 -4.81 9.81
C GLN A 101 5.09 -5.36 9.75
N THR A 102 4.68 -5.79 8.56
CA THR A 102 3.77 -6.91 8.46
C THR A 102 4.47 -7.98 9.27
N GLU A 103 3.96 -8.27 10.47
CA GLU A 103 4.53 -9.20 11.45
C GLU A 103 4.69 -10.64 10.91
N ASN A 104 4.53 -10.85 9.61
CA ASN A 104 4.96 -12.05 8.92
C ASN A 104 5.29 -11.71 7.46
N GLU A 105 6.56 -11.43 7.15
CA GLU A 105 7.03 -11.36 5.74
C GLU A 105 7.03 -12.74 5.06
N GLU A 106 6.66 -13.79 5.79
CA GLU A 106 6.64 -15.16 5.30
C GLU A 106 5.77 -15.34 4.05
N TRP A 107 4.65 -14.63 3.95
CA TRP A 107 3.84 -14.67 2.73
C TRP A 107 4.58 -14.09 1.52
N LYS A 108 5.44 -13.07 1.70
CA LYS A 108 6.27 -12.50 0.63
C LYS A 108 7.32 -13.51 0.19
N ASN A 109 7.97 -14.18 1.14
CA ASN A 109 8.94 -15.25 0.85
C ASN A 109 8.29 -16.37 0.02
N VAL A 110 7.10 -16.82 0.42
CA VAL A 110 6.34 -17.82 -0.34
C VAL A 110 5.97 -17.30 -1.73
N ALA A 111 5.52 -16.05 -1.86
CA ALA A 111 5.17 -15.46 -3.15
C ALA A 111 6.38 -15.35 -4.11
N GLU A 112 7.56 -15.02 -3.61
CA GLU A 112 8.80 -14.97 -4.41
C GLU A 112 9.21 -16.35 -4.92
N ILE A 113 9.05 -17.41 -4.11
CA ILE A 113 9.29 -18.78 -4.55
C ILE A 113 8.32 -19.15 -5.68
N LEU A 114 7.02 -18.88 -5.49
CA LEU A 114 5.98 -19.20 -6.46
C LEU A 114 6.16 -18.44 -7.79
N ARG A 115 6.68 -17.20 -7.76
CA ARG A 115 6.89 -16.38 -8.97
C ARG A 115 7.80 -17.06 -9.99
N ASN A 116 8.75 -17.87 -9.53
CA ASN A 116 9.74 -18.55 -10.38
C ASN A 116 9.27 -19.92 -10.90
N PHE A 117 8.05 -20.33 -10.59
CA PHE A 117 7.52 -21.63 -11.01
C PHE A 117 6.94 -21.61 -12.42
N ASP A 118 7.15 -22.70 -13.16
CA ASP A 118 6.47 -22.94 -14.43
C ASP A 118 4.97 -23.29 -14.20
N PRO A 119 4.13 -23.24 -15.25
CA PRO A 119 2.69 -23.48 -15.11
C PRO A 119 2.31 -24.82 -14.49
N LYS A 120 3.10 -25.89 -14.69
CA LYS A 120 2.81 -27.21 -14.11
C LYS A 120 3.06 -27.18 -12.60
N LYS A 121 4.18 -26.59 -12.18
CA LYS A 121 4.51 -26.42 -10.75
C LYS A 121 3.52 -25.52 -10.03
N LEU A 122 3.08 -24.42 -10.65
CA LEU A 122 2.06 -23.54 -10.10
C LEU A 122 0.72 -24.26 -9.91
N SER A 123 0.31 -25.10 -10.87
CA SER A 123 -0.92 -25.89 -10.74
C SER A 123 -0.86 -26.86 -9.56
N LEU A 124 0.27 -27.51 -9.34
CA LEU A 124 0.46 -28.42 -8.22
C LEU A 124 0.46 -27.66 -6.89
N ALA A 125 1.21 -26.54 -6.82
CA ALA A 125 1.26 -25.68 -5.64
C ALA A 125 -0.14 -25.17 -5.26
N LYS A 126 -0.94 -24.74 -6.25
CA LYS A 126 -2.33 -24.33 -6.03
C LYS A 126 -3.17 -25.42 -5.38
N ASN A 127 -3.13 -26.65 -5.90
CA ASN A 127 -3.91 -27.76 -5.35
C ASN A 127 -3.51 -28.07 -3.91
N PHE A 128 -2.22 -28.03 -3.61
CA PHE A 128 -1.71 -28.23 -2.26
C PHE A 128 -2.14 -27.11 -1.29
N LEU A 129 -2.07 -25.85 -1.72
CA LEU A 129 -2.52 -24.71 -0.92
C LEU A 129 -4.03 -24.75 -0.65
N ILE A 130 -4.84 -25.18 -1.63
CA ILE A 130 -6.28 -25.40 -1.43
C ILE A 130 -6.51 -26.45 -0.35
N TRP A 131 -5.87 -27.61 -0.47
CA TRP A 131 -5.97 -28.67 0.55
C TRP A 131 -5.53 -28.19 1.94
N LEU A 132 -4.43 -27.43 2.01
CA LEU A 132 -3.91 -26.89 3.28
C LEU A 132 -4.91 -25.91 3.92
N SER A 133 -5.62 -25.10 3.12
CA SER A 133 -6.62 -24.15 3.61
C SER A 133 -7.87 -24.81 4.22
N GLU A 134 -8.08 -26.11 3.96
CA GLU A 134 -9.19 -26.90 4.48
C GLU A 134 -8.85 -27.61 5.80
N GLN A 135 -7.60 -27.52 6.28
CA GLN A 135 -7.19 -28.13 7.56
C GLN A 135 -7.33 -27.11 8.71
N GLU A 136 -7.91 -27.53 9.83
CA GLU A 136 -7.83 -26.77 11.08
C GLU A 136 -6.46 -27.05 11.72
N LEU A 137 -5.56 -26.07 11.68
CA LEU A 137 -4.23 -26.10 12.29
C LEU A 137 -4.17 -25.21 13.53
#